data_AF-A0A7Z9I6P7-F1
#
_entry.id   AF-A0A7Z9I6P7-F1
#
_cell.length_a   1.000
_cell.length_b   1.000
_cell.length_c   1.000
_cell.angle_alpha   90.00
_cell.angle_beta   90.00
_cell.angle_gamma   90.00
#
_symmetry.space_group_name_H-M   'P 1'
#
loop_
_entity.id
_entity.type
_entity.pdbx_description
1 polymer ?
#
loop_
_entity_poly.entity_id
_entity_poly.type
_entity_poly.pdbx_seq_one_letter_code
_entity_poly.pdbx_strand_id
1 'polypeptide(L)'
;MNELIRQKIRQYLVHSFLYYQLDESIISDQHYDEICFEVLQLMETDADAHLLPYHELVKTSLSDDASGFSIRKYPAEIISSAMHLLYQHNPVKSMSFDTFLSRFGYSLS
;
A
#
# COMPACT_ATOMS: atom_id res chain seq x y z
N MET A 1 16.00 0.72 -13.26
CA MET A 1 15.45 1.98 -12.71
C MET A 1 13.95 1.88 -12.50
N ASN A 2 13.18 1.50 -13.52
CA ASN A 2 11.72 1.38 -13.49
C ASN A 2 11.15 0.37 -12.45
N GLU A 3 11.89 -0.67 -12.04
CA GLU A 3 11.39 -1.64 -11.05
C GLU A 3 11.40 -1.14 -9.60
N LEU A 4 12.39 -0.33 -9.20
CA LEU A 4 12.50 0.18 -7.83
C LEU A 4 11.32 1.11 -7.49
N ILE A 5 11.02 2.05 -8.38
CA ILE A 5 9.88 2.97 -8.19
C ILE A 5 8.55 2.22 -8.17
N ARG A 6 8.37 1.18 -9.02
CA ARG A 6 7.17 0.31 -8.98
C ARG A 6 7.04 -0.40 -7.65
N GLN A 7 8.14 -0.93 -7.13
CA GLN A 7 8.16 -1.58 -5.81
C GLN A 7 7.77 -0.59 -4.71
N LYS A 8 8.35 0.62 -4.71
CA LYS A 8 8.11 1.63 -3.68
C LYS A 8 6.68 2.18 -3.73
N ILE A 9 6.12 2.42 -4.92
CA ILE A 9 4.71 2.76 -5.10
C ILE A 9 3.80 1.67 -4.52
N ARG A 10 4.08 0.40 -4.79
CA ARG A 10 3.31 -0.72 -4.24
C ARG A 10 3.41 -0.78 -2.71
N GLN A 11 4.61 -0.61 -2.16
CA GLN A 11 4.82 -0.56 -0.70
C GLN A 11 4.02 0.58 -0.07
N TYR A 12 4.11 1.79 -0.62
CA TYR A 12 3.35 2.95 -0.18
C TYR A 12 1.84 2.65 -0.13
N LEU A 13 1.26 2.16 -1.24
CA LEU A 13 -0.16 1.90 -1.33
C LEU A 13 -0.63 0.76 -0.41
N VAL A 14 0.17 -0.31 -0.29
CA VAL A 14 -0.13 -1.44 0.60
C VAL A 14 -0.16 -0.99 2.06
N HIS A 15 0.89 -0.30 2.52
CA HIS A 15 0.97 0.12 3.91
C HIS A 15 -0.03 1.23 4.25
N SER A 16 -0.33 2.11 3.28
CA SER A 16 -1.43 3.08 3.38
C SER A 16 -2.77 2.37 3.61
N PHE A 17 -3.07 1.33 2.82
CA PHE A 17 -4.32 0.58 2.95
C PHE A 17 -4.41 -0.15 4.30
N LEU A 18 -3.34 -0.82 4.73
CA LEU A 18 -3.30 -1.49 6.04
C LEU A 18 -3.64 -0.49 7.15
N TYR A 19 -2.97 0.67 7.17
CA TYR A 19 -3.13 1.65 8.24
C TYR A 19 -4.50 2.33 8.20
N TYR A 20 -4.90 2.91 7.06
CA TYR A 20 -6.09 3.75 7.00
C TYR A 20 -7.41 3.01 6.76
N GLN A 21 -7.39 1.83 6.12
CA GLN A 21 -8.61 1.08 5.84
C GLN A 21 -8.83 -0.08 6.81
N LEU A 22 -7.75 -0.70 7.30
CA LEU A 22 -7.87 -1.86 8.18
C LEU A 22 -7.55 -1.54 9.65
N ASP A 23 -7.04 -0.35 9.96
CA ASP A 23 -6.53 0.01 11.31
C ASP A 23 -5.42 -0.95 11.77
N GLU A 24 -4.60 -1.42 10.83
CA GLU A 24 -3.55 -2.42 11.04
C GLU A 24 -2.20 -1.86 10.60
N SER A 25 -1.13 -2.20 11.32
CA SER A 25 0.22 -1.79 10.95
C SER A 25 1.24 -2.89 11.19
N ILE A 26 2.10 -3.11 10.19
CA ILE A 26 3.16 -4.13 10.21
C ILE A 26 4.57 -3.54 10.09
N ILE A 27 4.66 -2.22 9.93
CA ILE A 27 5.91 -1.44 9.94
C ILE A 27 5.74 -0.25 10.88
N SER A 28 6.83 0.36 11.34
CA SER A 28 6.75 1.59 12.13
C SER A 28 6.37 2.79 11.26
N ASP A 29 5.77 3.80 11.89
CA ASP A 29 5.44 5.08 11.24
C ASP A 29 6.68 5.69 10.57
N GLN A 30 7.84 5.68 11.24
CA GLN A 30 9.09 6.16 10.66
C GLN A 30 9.44 5.46 9.35
N HIS A 31 9.29 4.13 9.26
CA HIS A 31 9.60 3.39 8.03
C HIS A 31 8.57 3.71 6.94
N TYR A 32 7.32 3.97 7.32
CA TYR A 32 6.31 4.42 6.37
C TYR A 32 6.61 5.82 5.82
N ASP A 33 7.03 6.75 6.66
CA ASP A 33 7.44 8.10 6.26
C ASP A 33 8.64 8.05 5.30
N GLU A 34 9.62 7.19 5.57
CA GLU A 34 10.77 6.94 4.68
C GLU A 34 10.30 6.45 3.30
N ILE A 35 9.32 5.53 3.23
CA ILE A 35 8.73 5.06 1.97
C ILE A 35 8.05 6.23 1.23
N CYS A 36 7.28 7.07 1.93
CA CYS A 36 6.60 8.20 1.31
C CYS A 36 7.61 9.19 0.70
N PHE A 37 8.69 9.50 1.43
CA PHE A 37 9.77 10.36 0.96
C PHE A 37 10.46 9.77 -0.28
N GLU A 38 10.80 8.48 -0.26
CA GLU A 38 11.45 7.82 -1.39
C GLU A 38 10.54 7.80 -2.63
N VAL A 39 9.25 7.56 -2.48
CA VAL A 39 8.30 7.59 -3.60
C VAL A 39 8.21 8.99 -4.21
N LEU A 40 8.12 10.05 -3.39
CA LEU A 40 8.14 11.43 -3.86
C LEU A 40 9.42 11.72 -4.66
N GLN A 41 10.57 11.42 -4.08
CA GLN A 41 11.86 11.67 -4.72
C GLN A 41 11.99 10.91 -6.05
N LEU A 42 11.57 9.65 -6.10
CA LEU A 42 11.62 8.85 -7.32
C LEU A 42 10.66 9.39 -8.39
N MET A 43 9.46 9.85 -8.00
CA MET A 43 8.48 10.42 -8.94
C MET A 43 8.92 11.76 -9.53
N GLU A 44 9.69 12.56 -8.78
CA GLU A 44 10.24 13.82 -9.28
C GLU A 44 11.47 13.64 -10.19
N THR A 45 12.23 12.58 -9.99
CA THR A 45 13.52 12.37 -10.68
C THR A 45 13.43 11.46 -11.91
N ASP A 46 12.40 10.61 -12.01
CA ASP A 46 12.19 9.74 -13.16
C ASP A 46 11.29 10.42 -14.22
N ALA A 47 11.86 10.73 -15.38
CA ALA A 47 11.12 11.36 -16.50
C ALA A 47 9.95 10.49 -17.01
N ASP A 48 10.04 9.17 -16.84
CA ASP A 48 9.02 8.21 -17.24
C ASP A 48 8.05 7.85 -16.10
N ALA A 49 8.11 8.56 -14.96
CA ALA A 49 7.24 8.31 -13.81
C ALA A 49 5.74 8.31 -14.18
N HIS A 50 5.35 9.16 -15.14
CA HIS A 50 3.98 9.25 -15.65
C HIS A 50 3.44 7.96 -16.30
N LEU A 51 4.33 7.04 -16.72
CA LEU A 51 3.97 5.75 -17.31
C LEU A 51 3.81 4.64 -16.25
N LEU A 52 4.05 4.94 -14.98
CA LEU A 52 4.02 3.96 -13.91
C LEU A 52 2.59 3.62 -13.49
N PRO A 53 2.34 2.36 -13.08
CA PRO A 53 1.08 1.98 -12.48
C PRO A 53 0.75 2.88 -11.29
N TYR A 54 -0.50 3.33 -11.23
CA TYR A 54 -1.05 4.14 -10.14
C TYR A 54 -0.43 5.54 -9.99
N HIS A 55 0.31 6.04 -10.99
CA HIS A 55 0.95 7.37 -10.96
C HIS A 55 0.00 8.47 -10.47
N GLU A 56 -1.18 8.63 -11.11
CA GLU A 56 -2.13 9.68 -10.74
C GLU A 56 -2.67 9.54 -9.31
N LEU A 57 -2.91 8.30 -8.87
CA LEU A 57 -3.38 8.02 -7.53
C LEU A 57 -2.35 8.47 -6.49
N VAL A 58 -1.10 8.04 -6.68
CA VAL A 58 0.03 8.34 -5.77
C VAL A 58 0.37 9.83 -5.78
N LYS A 59 0.38 10.45 -6.98
CA LYS A 59 0.64 11.88 -7.13
C LYS A 59 -0.40 12.71 -6.36
N THR A 60 -1.68 12.38 -6.53
CA THR A 60 -2.77 13.10 -5.85
C THR A 60 -2.67 12.92 -4.34
N SER A 61 -2.55 11.68 -3.87
CA SER A 61 -2.56 11.39 -2.44
C SER A 61 -1.35 11.96 -1.70
N LEU A 62 -0.16 11.91 -2.28
CA LEU A 62 1.03 12.51 -1.69
C LEU A 62 1.02 14.05 -1.76
N SER A 63 0.34 14.64 -2.74
CA SER A 63 0.19 16.11 -2.81
C SER A 63 -0.83 16.64 -1.81
N ASP A 64 -1.92 15.89 -1.57
CA ASP A 64 -3.04 16.34 -0.73
C ASP A 64 -2.75 16.21 0.76
N ASP A 65 -2.11 15.12 1.19
CA ASP A 65 -1.89 14.84 2.61
C ASP A 65 -0.55 14.15 2.95
N ALA A 66 0.33 13.98 1.96
CA ALA A 66 1.67 13.39 2.07
C ALA A 66 1.77 11.96 2.63
N SER A 67 0.65 11.29 2.91
CA SER A 67 0.65 10.00 3.62
C SER A 67 -0.38 9.00 3.09
N GLY A 68 -1.23 9.35 2.14
CA GLY A 68 -2.25 8.46 1.60
C GLY A 68 -3.56 8.40 2.39
N PHE A 69 -3.77 9.30 3.37
CA PHE A 69 -4.99 9.38 4.16
C PHE A 69 -6.26 9.65 3.33
N SER A 70 -6.12 10.39 2.24
CA SER A 70 -7.15 10.77 1.28
C SER A 70 -7.58 9.63 0.37
N ILE A 71 -6.81 8.54 0.30
CA ILE A 71 -7.13 7.43 -0.59
C ILE A 71 -8.38 6.71 -0.08
N ARG A 72 -9.47 6.83 -0.84
CA ARG A 72 -10.76 6.17 -0.53
C ARG A 72 -10.96 4.87 -1.28
N LYS A 73 -10.30 4.70 -2.43
CA LYS A 73 -10.46 3.53 -3.31
C LYS A 73 -9.09 3.03 -3.72
N TYR A 74 -8.76 1.84 -3.26
CA TYR A 74 -7.51 1.17 -3.60
C TYR A 74 -7.72 0.20 -4.76
N PRO A 75 -6.71 0.02 -5.64
CA PRO A 75 -6.75 -1.02 -6.67
C PRO A 75 -6.87 -2.42 -6.05
N ALA A 76 -7.60 -3.33 -6.71
CA ALA A 76 -7.81 -4.69 -6.22
C ALA A 76 -6.49 -5.46 -5.97
N GLU A 77 -5.47 -5.25 -6.80
CA GLU A 77 -4.14 -5.85 -6.63
C GLU A 77 -3.46 -5.39 -5.34
N ILE A 78 -3.62 -4.12 -4.94
CA ILE A 78 -3.09 -3.58 -3.69
C ILE A 78 -3.84 -4.18 -2.50
N ILE A 79 -5.18 -4.22 -2.56
CA ILE A 79 -6.02 -4.82 -1.50
C ILE A 79 -5.61 -6.29 -1.28
N SER A 80 -5.52 -7.06 -2.36
CA SER A 80 -5.12 -8.47 -2.31
C SER A 80 -3.72 -8.65 -1.72
N SER A 81 -2.75 -7.87 -2.19
CA SER A 81 -1.37 -7.91 -1.70
C SER A 81 -1.29 -7.56 -0.21
N ALA A 82 -2.02 -6.53 0.24
CA ALA A 82 -2.05 -6.11 1.62
C ALA A 82 -2.67 -7.17 2.53
N MET A 83 -3.79 -7.78 2.13
CA MET A 83 -4.43 -8.85 2.89
C MET A 83 -3.53 -10.08 3.03
N HIS A 84 -2.87 -10.49 1.95
CA HIS A 84 -1.91 -11.59 1.99
C HIS A 84 -0.73 -11.28 2.90
N LEU A 85 -0.19 -10.06 2.82
CA LEU A 85 0.92 -9.62 3.66
C LEU A 85 0.52 -9.60 5.15
N LEU A 86 -0.63 -9.02 5.48
CA LEU A 86 -1.14 -8.99 6.85
C LEU A 86 -1.39 -10.40 7.40
N TYR A 87 -1.95 -11.30 6.57
CA TYR A 87 -2.14 -12.70 6.95
C TYR A 87 -0.81 -13.41 7.26
N GLN A 88 0.24 -13.18 6.45
CA GLN A 88 1.57 -13.74 6.70
C GLN A 88 2.22 -13.19 7.97
N HIS A 89 1.92 -11.94 8.33
CA HIS A 89 2.36 -11.31 9.57
C HIS A 89 1.52 -11.70 10.80
N ASN A 90 0.35 -12.32 10.59
CA ASN A 90 -0.53 -12.70 11.69
C ASN A 90 0.07 -13.89 12.48
N PRO A 91 0.28 -13.74 13.81
CA PRO A 91 0.83 -14.82 14.63
C PRO A 91 -0.11 -16.01 14.78
N VAL A 92 -1.41 -15.84 14.51
CA VAL A 92 -2.42 -16.89 14.65
C VAL A 92 -2.43 -17.80 13.41
N LYS A 93 -1.51 -18.78 13.41
CA LYS A 93 -1.36 -19.76 12.31
C LYS A 93 -2.49 -20.79 12.18
N SER A 94 -3.51 -20.73 13.03
CA SER A 94 -4.58 -21.74 13.09
C SER A 94 -5.81 -21.42 12.24
N MET A 95 -5.86 -20.25 11.58
CA MET A 95 -6.99 -19.88 10.74
C MET A 95 -6.62 -19.91 9.25
N SER A 96 -7.55 -20.30 8.39
CA SER A 96 -7.37 -20.24 6.94
C SER A 96 -7.40 -18.79 6.45
N PHE A 97 -6.85 -18.55 5.26
CA PHE A 97 -6.86 -17.22 4.65
C PHE A 97 -8.29 -16.69 4.40
N ASP A 98 -9.21 -17.54 3.96
CA ASP A 98 -10.62 -17.18 3.75
C ASP A 98 -11.30 -16.70 5.06
N THR A 99 -11.11 -17.44 6.15
CA THR A 99 -11.62 -17.05 7.47
C THR A 99 -10.97 -15.76 7.96
N PHE A 100 -9.70 -15.53 7.63
CA PHE A 100 -9.01 -14.29 7.94
C PHE A 100 -9.62 -13.09 7.19
N LEU A 101 -9.82 -13.21 5.88
CA LEU A 101 -10.43 -12.17 5.05
C LEU A 101 -11.83 -11.76 5.55
N SER A 102 -12.62 -12.75 5.96
CA SER A 102 -13.98 -12.54 6.47
C SER A 102 -14.03 -11.60 7.69
N ARG A 103 -12.95 -11.52 8.49
CA ARG A 103 -12.86 -10.60 9.64
C ARG A 103 -12.84 -9.14 9.23
N PHE A 104 -12.34 -8.86 8.03
CA PHE A 104 -12.26 -7.52 7.45
C PHE A 104 -13.39 -7.25 6.45
N GLY A 105 -14.35 -8.18 6.30
CA GLY A 105 -15.45 -8.05 5.34
C GLY A 105 -15.07 -8.36 3.89
N TYR A 106 -13.96 -9.07 3.66
CA TYR A 106 -13.51 -9.49 2.34
C TYR A 106 -13.73 -11.00 2.12
N SER A 107 -13.80 -11.43 0.86
CA SER A 107 -13.95 -12.83 0.47
C SER A 107 -13.12 -13.14 -0.78
N LEU A 108 -12.80 -14.43 -0.98
CA LEU A 108 -12.25 -14.90 -2.25
C LEU A 108 -13.37 -14.91 -3.30
N SER A 109 -13.24 -14.09 -4.34
CA SER A 109 -14.18 -14.01 -5.48
C SER A 109 -13.59 -14.59 -6.74
#